data_AF-A0A401JES0-F1
#
_entry.id   AF-A0A401JES0-F1
#
_cell.length_a   1.000
_cell.length_b   1.000
_cell.length_c   1.000
_cell.angle_alpha   90.00
_cell.angle_beta   90.00
_cell.angle_gamma   90.00
#
_symmetry.space_group_name_H-M   'P 1'
#
loop_
_entity.id
_entity.type
_entity.pdbx_description
1 polymer ?
#
loop_
_entity_poly.entity_id
_entity_poly.type
_entity_poly.pdbx_seq_one_letter_code
_entity_poly.pdbx_strand_id
1 'polypeptide(L)' 'MRGLSTRSLLNVYARPVGKYQVTALGEVPSETVIQMADSLVKQGETK' A
#
# COMPACT_ATOMS: atom_id res chain seq x y z
N MET A 1 -5.07 -9.82 4.16
CA MET A 1 -3.64 -10.15 4.35
C MET A 1 -2.84 -8.91 3.95
N ARG A 2 -1.98 -8.37 4.83
CA ARG A 2 -1.04 -7.29 4.48
C ARG A 2 0.31 -7.93 4.15
N GLY A 3 1.00 -7.47 3.12
CA GLY A 3 2.29 -8.02 2.72
C GLY A 3 3.24 -6.92 2.29
N LEU A 4 4.44 -6.89 2.86
CA LEU A 4 5.55 -6.04 2.43
C LEU A 4 6.63 -6.96 1.86
N SER A 5 7.17 -6.61 0.69
CA SER A 5 8.30 -7.27 0.07
C SER A 5 9.29 -6.22 -0.43
N THR A 6 10.57 -6.43 -0.14
CA THR A 6 11.65 -5.57 -0.59
C THR A 6 12.51 -6.36 -1.57
N ARG A 7 12.73 -5.79 -2.77
CA ARG A 7 13.62 -6.33 -3.79
C ARG A 7 14.62 -5.25 -4.18
N SER A 8 15.82 -5.33 -3.61
CA SER A 8 16.84 -4.27 -3.77
C SER A 8 16.25 -2.90 -3.34
N LEU A 9 16.27 -1.89 -4.19
CA LEU A 9 15.71 -0.56 -3.92
C LEU A 9 14.16 -0.51 -4.03
N LEU A 10 13.54 -1.50 -4.66
CA LEU A 10 12.10 -1.54 -4.87
C LEU A 10 11.38 -2.08 -3.64
N ASN A 11 10.51 -1.27 -3.04
CA ASN A 11 9.58 -1.71 -2.00
C ASN A 11 8.20 -1.95 -2.61
N VAL A 12 7.56 -3.05 -2.22
CA VAL A 12 6.23 -3.46 -2.67
C VAL A 12 5.37 -3.74 -1.45
N TYR A 13 4.25 -3.03 -1.31
CA TYR A 13 3.30 -3.21 -0.23
C TYR A 13 1.91 -3.49 -0.78
N ALA A 14 1.31 -4.58 -0.31
CA ALA A 14 -0.02 -5.02 -0.71
C ALA A 14 -0.97 -5.04 0.49
N ARG A 15 -2.15 -4.44 0.33
CA ARG A 15 -3.22 -4.42 1.34
C ARG A 15 -4.62 -4.46 0.73
N PRO A 16 -5.62 -4.95 1.47
CA PRO A 16 -7.01 -4.79 1.07
C PRO A 16 -7.51 -3.35 1.32
N VAL A 17 -8.32 -2.83 0.40
CA VAL A 17 -9.11 -1.59 0.50
C VAL A 17 -10.53 -1.87 0.05
N GLY A 18 -11.44 -2.08 1.00
CA GLY A 18 -12.79 -2.57 0.73
C GLY A 18 -12.77 -3.94 0.02
N LYS A 19 -13.30 -3.98 -1.20
CA LYS A 19 -13.31 -5.19 -2.06
C LYS A 19 -12.08 -5.33 -2.98
N TYR A 20 -11.15 -4.38 -2.92
CA TYR A 20 -9.99 -4.33 -3.80
C TYR A 20 -8.73 -4.78 -3.06
N GLN A 21 -7.81 -5.40 -3.80
CA GLN A 21 -6.43 -5.58 -3.37
C GLN A 21 -5.58 -4.48 -4.01
N VAL A 22 -5.01 -3.61 -3.18
CA VAL A 22 -4.15 -2.51 -3.62
C VAL A 22 -2.70 -2.92 -3.42
N THR A 23 -1.88 -2.72 -4.45
CA THR A 23 -0.44 -2.93 -4.39
C THR A 23 0.26 -1.61 -4.73
N ALA A 24 0.96 -1.03 -3.75
CA ALA A 24 1.84 0.11 -3.95
C ALA A 24 3.27 -0.39 -4.14
N LEU A 25 3.98 0.17 -5.12
CA LEU A 25 5.37 -0.18 -5.41
C LEU A 25 6.17 1.06 -5.79
N GLY A 26 7.44 1.11 -5.38
CA GLY A 26 8.32 2.22 -5.71
C GLY A 26 9.72 2.10 -5.09
N GLU A 27 10.67 2.81 -5.68
CA GLU A 27 12.04 2.96 -5.16
C GLU A 27 12.11 4.06 -4.10
N VAL A 28 11.36 3.85 -3.03
CA VAL A 28 11.23 4.75 -1.88
C VAL A 28 11.27 3.92 -0.60
N PRO A 29 11.53 4.53 0.58
CA PRO A 29 11.47 3.81 1.85
C PRO A 29 10.14 3.05 2.03
N SER A 30 10.19 1.93 2.76
CA SER A 30 9.00 1.11 2.99
C SER A 30 7.87 1.88 3.66
N GLU A 31 8.17 2.83 4.56
CA GLU A 31 7.13 3.65 5.18
C GLU A 31 6.35 4.48 4.14
N THR A 32 7.00 4.90 3.06
CA THR A 32 6.36 5.71 2.01
C THR A 32 5.34 4.90 1.22
N VAL A 33 5.68 3.69 0.75
CA VAL A 33 4.71 2.83 0.04
C VAL A 33 3.55 2.40 0.95
N ILE A 34 3.83 2.19 2.25
CA ILE A 34 2.79 1.90 3.25
C ILE A 34 1.86 3.10 3.41
N GLN A 35 2.41 4.30 3.63
CA GLN A 35 1.62 5.53 3.82
C GLN A 35 0.78 5.86 2.59
N MET A 36 1.32 5.69 1.39
CA MET A 36 0.58 5.90 0.14
C MET A 36 -0.61 4.93 0.03
N ALA A 37 -0.37 3.64 0.27
CA ALA A 37 -1.43 2.64 0.21
C ALA A 37 -2.47 2.84 1.33
N ASP A 38 -2.04 3.24 2.53
CA ASP A 38 -2.91 3.47 3.69
C ASP A 38 -3.75 4.75 3.55
N SER A 39 -3.27 5.72 2.77
CA SER A 39 -4.00 6.95 2.44
C SER A 39 -5.15 6.74 1.45
N LEU A 40 -5.16 5.62 0.73
CA LEU A 40 -6.29 5.24 -0.13
C LEU A 40 -7.47 4.78 0.74
N VAL A 41 -8.51 5.61 0.75
CA VAL A 41 -9.83 5.32 1.32
C VAL A 41 -10.84 5.12 0.19
N LYS A 42 -11.80 4.23 0.39
CA LYS A 42 -12.90 4.09 -0.56
C LYS A 42 -13.75 5.36 -0.49
N GLN A 43 -13.97 6.02 -1.62
CA GLN A 43 -14.88 7.18 -1.70
C GLN A 43 -16.26 6.75 -1.17
N GLY A 44 -16.69 7.33 -0.03
CA GLY A 44 -17.93 6.99 0.66
C GLY A 44 -17.77 6.35 2.05
N GLU A 45 -16.57 5.95 2.45
CA GLU A 45 -16.24 5.65 3.86
C GLU A 45 -15.69 6.92 4.52
N THR A 46 -16.56 7.74 5.11
CA THR A 46 -16.14 8.75 6.07
C THR A 46 -15.70 8.02 7.34
N LYS A 47 -14.48 8.31 7.82
CA LYS A 47 -13.94 7.77 9.08
C LYS A 47 -14.81 8.12 10.28
#